data_AF-A0A024E926-F1
#
_entry.id   AF-A0A024E926-F1
#
_cell.length_a   1.000
_cell.length_b   1.000
_cell.length_c   1.000
_cell.angle_alpha   90.00
_cell.angle_beta   90.00
_cell.angle_gamma   90.00
#
_symmetry.space_group_name_H-M   'P 1'
#
loop_
_entity.id
_entity.type
_entity.pdbx_description
1 polymer ?
#
loop_
_entity_poly.entity_id
_entity_poly.type
_entity_poly.pdbx_seq_one_letter_code
_entity_poly.pdbx_strand_id
1 'polypeptide(L)'
;MWPNQVEIDAADPRYLDYVARVNGGHSIVLPTVEELCLRVDQAADAARVEVAGDPLRALEYQRTADEAQAFKAAGYPVAAIPPMVAAWAINGRTPQQAADNILSEAEAYSADLVWIRTTRLAAKEQIRACMASEQEEDAEELANSAVNMIRAFFAAAADSTDTPAPVPEGAQ
;
A
#
# COMPACT_ATOMS: atom_id res chain seq x y z
N MET A 1 10.88 39.26 -46.99
CA MET A 1 11.27 38.20 -47.96
C MET A 1 11.86 37.05 -47.13
N TRP A 2 11.03 36.08 -46.76
CA TRP A 2 11.48 34.85 -46.07
C TRP A 2 11.84 33.82 -47.15
N PRO A 3 13.00 33.14 -47.07
CA PRO A 3 13.38 32.16 -48.08
C PRO A 3 12.65 30.83 -47.86
N ASN A 4 11.95 30.41 -48.92
CA ASN A 4 11.67 29.06 -49.42
C ASN A 4 11.56 27.90 -48.42
N GLN A 5 10.33 27.38 -48.34
CA GLN A 5 10.02 26.02 -47.91
C GLN A 5 10.82 25.03 -48.75
N VAL A 6 11.71 24.28 -48.12
CA VAL A 6 12.45 23.18 -48.75
C VAL A 6 11.45 22.03 -48.93
N GLU A 7 11.08 21.73 -50.18
CA GLU A 7 10.41 20.47 -50.52
C GLU A 7 11.37 19.32 -50.20
N ILE A 8 11.09 18.59 -49.12
CA ILE A 8 11.82 17.38 -48.77
C ILE A 8 11.19 16.24 -49.56
N ASP A 9 11.92 15.74 -50.55
CA ASP A 9 11.56 14.53 -51.28
C ASP A 9 11.60 13.32 -50.33
N ALA A 10 10.49 12.56 -50.27
CA ALA A 10 10.38 11.35 -49.45
C ALA A 10 11.36 10.24 -49.88
N ALA A 11 11.98 10.37 -51.07
CA ALA A 11 13.05 9.50 -51.55
C ALA A 11 14.47 10.03 -51.23
N ASP A 12 14.63 11.21 -50.62
CA ASP A 12 15.95 11.71 -50.20
C ASP A 12 16.57 10.71 -49.18
N PRO A 13 17.77 10.18 -49.44
CA PRO A 13 18.46 9.27 -48.52
C PRO A 13 18.61 9.82 -47.10
N ARG A 14 18.62 11.15 -46.92
CA ARG A 14 18.65 11.80 -45.60
C ARG A 14 17.29 11.75 -44.88
N TYR A 15 16.18 11.77 -45.63
CA TYR A 15 14.85 11.55 -45.08
C TYR A 15 14.68 10.09 -44.68
N LEU A 16 15.15 9.15 -45.51
CA LEU A 16 15.13 7.72 -45.18
C LEU A 16 16.05 7.35 -44.00
N ASP A 17 17.24 7.98 -43.87
CA ASP A 17 18.12 7.83 -42.70
C ASP A 17 17.50 8.46 -41.43
N TYR A 18 16.82 9.60 -41.56
CA TYR A 18 16.07 10.20 -40.45
C TYR A 18 14.93 9.27 -40.00
N VAL A 19 14.09 8.81 -40.93
CA VAL A 19 12.98 7.90 -40.63
C VAL A 19 13.50 6.56 -40.09
N ALA A 20 14.64 6.06 -40.59
CA ALA A 20 15.28 4.85 -40.05
C ALA A 20 15.97 5.07 -38.69
N ARG A 21 16.42 6.29 -38.35
CA ARG A 21 16.91 6.63 -37.00
C ARG A 21 15.78 6.86 -36.01
N VAL A 22 14.65 7.38 -36.47
CA VAL A 22 13.45 7.62 -35.65
C VAL A 22 12.65 6.32 -35.46
N ASN A 23 12.56 5.47 -36.50
CA ASN A 23 11.85 4.18 -36.46
C ASN A 23 12.77 2.99 -36.17
N GLY A 24 14.09 3.19 -36.15
CA GLY A 24 15.10 2.17 -35.87
C GLY A 24 15.22 1.90 -34.38
N GLY A 25 14.29 1.09 -33.85
CA GLY A 25 14.68 0.06 -32.90
C GLY A 25 14.52 0.35 -31.40
N HIS A 26 13.75 1.35 -30.98
CA HIS A 26 13.10 1.21 -29.67
C HIS A 26 11.85 0.35 -29.88
N SER A 27 12.03 -0.97 -29.91
CA SER A 27 10.92 -1.87 -29.61
C SER A 27 10.46 -1.48 -28.20
N ILE A 28 9.31 -0.81 -28.11
CA ILE A 28 8.64 -0.60 -26.83
C ILE A 28 8.21 -2.01 -26.42
N VAL A 29 9.05 -2.67 -25.63
CA VAL A 29 8.70 -3.93 -25.01
C VAL A 29 7.65 -3.59 -23.96
N LEU A 30 6.39 -3.88 -24.26
CA LEU A 30 5.30 -3.70 -23.32
C LEU A 30 5.51 -4.66 -22.14
N PRO A 31 5.29 -4.19 -20.90
CA PRO A 31 5.49 -5.02 -19.72
C PRO A 31 4.53 -6.21 -19.74
N THR A 32 5.03 -7.36 -19.32
CA THR A 32 4.26 -8.59 -19.16
C THR A 32 3.27 -8.49 -18.00
N VAL A 33 2.24 -9.35 -18.01
CA VAL A 33 1.28 -9.46 -16.89
C VAL A 33 1.99 -9.77 -15.56
N GLU A 34 3.05 -10.58 -15.60
CA GLU A 34 3.89 -10.89 -14.44
C GLU A 34 4.61 -9.66 -13.91
N GLU A 35 5.24 -8.86 -14.77
CA GLU A 35 5.95 -7.63 -14.38
C GLU A 35 5.01 -6.59 -13.79
N LEU A 36 3.83 -6.40 -14.39
CA LEU A 36 2.79 -5.50 -13.87
C LEU A 36 2.29 -5.98 -12.50
N CYS A 37 1.98 -7.27 -12.36
CA CYS A 37 1.55 -7.84 -11.08
C CYS A 37 2.64 -7.72 -10.00
N LEU A 38 3.91 -7.93 -10.36
CA LEU A 38 5.04 -7.83 -9.44
C LEU A 38 5.19 -6.41 -8.89
N ARG A 39 5.02 -5.38 -9.72
CA ARG A 39 5.05 -3.98 -9.28
C ARG A 39 3.99 -3.70 -8.21
N VAL A 40 2.77 -4.21 -8.40
CA VAL A 40 1.68 -4.08 -7.42
C VAL A 40 2.00 -4.85 -6.14
N ASP A 41 2.53 -6.08 -6.25
CA ASP A 41 2.93 -6.88 -5.09
C ASP A 41 4.03 -6.17 -4.27
N GLN A 42 5.07 -5.63 -4.92
CA GLN A 42 6.15 -4.88 -4.26
C GLN A 42 5.64 -3.63 -3.53
N ALA A 43 4.73 -2.87 -4.16
CA ALA A 43 4.12 -1.71 -3.50
C ALA A 43 3.30 -2.12 -2.28
N ALA A 44 2.54 -3.21 -2.38
CA ALA A 44 1.77 -3.74 -1.25
C ALA A 44 2.64 -4.32 -0.14
N ASP A 45 3.78 -4.94 -0.47
CA ASP A 45 4.72 -5.47 0.53
C ASP A 45 5.42 -4.33 1.28
N ALA A 46 5.85 -3.29 0.57
CA ALA A 46 6.37 -2.08 1.21
C ALA A 46 5.33 -1.46 2.16
N ALA A 47 4.07 -1.31 1.70
CA ALA A 47 2.98 -0.83 2.53
C ALA A 47 2.74 -1.69 3.79
N ARG A 48 2.83 -3.03 3.68
CA ARG A 48 2.68 -3.90 4.86
C ARG A 48 3.80 -3.72 5.86
N VAL A 49 5.02 -3.48 5.41
CA VAL A 49 6.15 -3.20 6.31
C VAL A 49 5.91 -1.91 7.08
N GLU A 50 5.39 -0.86 6.42
CA GLU A 50 5.03 0.40 7.10
C GLU A 50 3.89 0.22 8.12
N VAL A 51 2.84 -0.55 7.79
CA VAL A 51 1.71 -0.82 8.71
C VAL A 51 2.11 -1.71 9.87
N ALA A 52 2.75 -2.85 9.60
CA ALA A 52 3.07 -3.84 10.61
C ALA A 52 4.28 -3.45 11.48
N GLY A 53 5.20 -2.65 10.92
CA GLY A 53 6.46 -2.33 11.57
C GLY A 53 7.25 -3.59 11.93
N ASP A 54 7.74 -3.63 13.18
CA ASP A 54 8.47 -4.79 13.70
C ASP A 54 7.56 -6.04 13.84
N PRO A 55 7.96 -7.21 13.28
CA PRO A 55 7.14 -8.41 13.34
C PRO A 55 6.87 -8.97 14.74
N LEU A 56 7.79 -8.80 15.70
CA LEU A 56 7.56 -9.23 17.08
C LEU A 56 6.53 -8.32 17.74
N ARG A 57 6.60 -7.01 17.48
CA ARG A 57 5.61 -6.06 17.97
C ARG A 57 4.21 -6.30 17.39
N ALA A 58 4.11 -6.68 16.11
CA ALA A 58 2.84 -7.08 15.52
C ALA A 58 2.21 -8.30 16.24
N LEU A 59 3.04 -9.27 16.65
CA LEU A 59 2.57 -10.42 17.44
C LEU A 59 2.14 -10.02 18.86
N GLU A 60 2.84 -9.08 19.50
CA GLU A 60 2.45 -8.54 20.80
C GLU A 60 1.11 -7.81 20.73
N TYR A 61 0.88 -7.01 19.68
CA TYR A 61 -0.40 -6.33 19.45
C TYR A 61 -1.54 -7.31 19.22
N GLN A 62 -1.32 -8.38 18.45
CA GLN A 62 -2.32 -9.43 18.28
C GLN A 62 -2.70 -10.07 19.62
N ARG A 63 -1.70 -10.43 20.46
CA ARG A 63 -1.96 -11.00 21.79
C ARG A 63 -2.72 -10.02 22.70
N THR A 64 -2.37 -8.74 22.63
CA THR A 64 -3.05 -7.67 23.38
C THR A 64 -4.52 -7.57 22.97
N ALA A 65 -4.80 -7.61 21.67
CA ALA A 65 -6.17 -7.59 21.13
C ALA A 65 -6.96 -8.83 21.55
N ASP A 66 -6.35 -10.02 21.52
CA ASP A 66 -7.00 -11.26 21.95
C ASP A 66 -7.38 -11.21 23.45
N GLU A 67 -6.48 -10.72 24.31
CA GLU A 67 -6.77 -10.52 25.73
C GLU A 67 -7.86 -9.49 25.98
N ALA A 68 -7.82 -8.35 25.27
CA ALA A 68 -8.83 -7.30 25.38
C ALA A 68 -10.21 -7.79 24.94
N GLN A 69 -10.26 -8.58 23.85
CA GLN A 69 -11.50 -9.16 23.34
C GLN A 69 -12.09 -10.16 24.34
N ALA A 70 -11.26 -11.01 24.96
CA ALA A 70 -11.70 -11.93 26.00
C ALA A 70 -12.20 -11.19 27.26
N PHE A 71 -11.51 -10.12 27.66
CA PHE A 71 -11.91 -9.28 28.80
C PHE A 71 -13.27 -8.61 28.56
N LYS A 72 -13.46 -8.03 27.36
CA LYS A 72 -14.73 -7.45 26.93
C LYS A 72 -15.85 -8.48 26.88
N ALA A 73 -15.60 -9.66 26.31
CA ALA A 73 -16.59 -10.75 26.23
C ALA A 73 -17.01 -11.25 27.62
N ALA A 74 -16.12 -11.19 28.62
CA ALA A 74 -16.42 -11.52 30.01
C ALA A 74 -17.13 -10.40 30.79
N GLY A 75 -17.43 -9.26 30.16
CA GLY A 75 -18.09 -8.12 30.80
C GLY A 75 -17.17 -7.26 31.67
N TYR A 76 -15.86 -7.24 31.37
CA TYR A 76 -14.84 -6.44 32.07
C TYR A 76 -14.72 -6.72 33.59
N PRO A 77 -14.47 -7.97 34.02
CA PRO A 77 -14.41 -8.32 35.44
C PRO A 77 -13.25 -7.64 36.18
N VAL A 78 -13.57 -6.84 37.21
CA VAL A 78 -12.57 -6.12 38.03
C VAL A 78 -11.58 -7.07 38.73
N ALA A 79 -12.02 -8.28 39.09
CA ALA A 79 -11.21 -9.25 39.82
C ALA A 79 -10.18 -10.01 38.94
N ALA A 80 -10.26 -9.89 37.62
CA ALA A 80 -9.45 -10.65 36.67
C ALA A 80 -9.13 -9.82 35.43
N ILE A 81 -8.30 -8.79 35.59
CA ILE A 81 -7.82 -7.95 34.49
C ILE A 81 -6.65 -8.66 33.81
N PRO A 82 -6.69 -8.91 32.49
CA PRO A 82 -5.58 -9.52 31.78
C PRO A 82 -4.30 -8.67 31.81
N PRO A 83 -3.10 -9.28 31.84
CA PRO A 83 -1.84 -8.55 31.94
C PRO A 83 -1.62 -7.50 30.84
N MET A 84 -1.97 -7.79 29.59
CA MET A 84 -1.76 -6.84 28.48
C MET A 84 -2.72 -5.65 28.58
N VAL A 85 -3.96 -5.89 29.02
CA VAL A 85 -4.94 -4.83 29.31
C VAL A 85 -4.49 -3.97 30.49
N ALA A 86 -3.97 -4.59 31.55
CA ALA A 86 -3.44 -3.88 32.72
C ALA A 86 -2.24 -3.01 32.36
N ALA A 87 -1.33 -3.51 31.52
CA ALA A 87 -0.18 -2.76 31.04
C ALA A 87 -0.56 -1.54 30.19
N TRP A 88 -1.70 -1.58 29.49
CA TRP A 88 -2.22 -0.47 28.69
C TRP A 88 -3.05 0.55 29.51
N ALA A 89 -3.48 0.17 30.72
CA ALA A 89 -4.21 1.02 31.67
C ALA A 89 -3.30 2.06 32.37
N ILE A 90 -2.36 2.66 31.64
CA ILE A 90 -1.50 3.76 32.09
C ILE A 90 -2.23 5.11 31.99
N ASN A 91 -1.69 6.14 32.65
CA ASN A 91 -2.20 7.52 32.63
C ASN A 91 -3.65 7.68 33.12
N GLY A 92 -4.09 6.84 34.07
CA GLY A 92 -5.40 6.95 34.70
C GLY A 92 -6.56 6.34 33.91
N ARG A 93 -6.27 5.60 32.82
CA ARG A 93 -7.29 4.81 32.12
C ARG A 93 -7.77 3.67 33.01
N THR A 94 -9.09 3.45 33.01
CA THR A 94 -9.66 2.22 33.57
C THR A 94 -9.31 1.02 32.69
N PRO A 95 -9.32 -0.21 33.22
CA PRO A 95 -9.12 -1.42 32.43
C PRO A 95 -10.11 -1.56 31.26
N GLN A 96 -11.35 -1.11 31.45
CA GLN A 96 -12.36 -1.10 30.39
C GLN A 96 -11.96 -0.13 29.27
N GLN A 97 -11.59 1.11 29.61
CA GLN A 97 -11.13 2.10 28.63
C GLN A 97 -9.87 1.62 27.90
N ALA A 98 -8.95 0.96 28.61
CA ALA A 98 -7.77 0.37 28.00
C ALA A 98 -8.14 -0.71 26.98
N ALA A 99 -9.00 -1.66 27.36
CA ALA A 99 -9.45 -2.71 26.47
C ALA A 99 -10.20 -2.18 25.24
N ASP A 100 -11.10 -1.20 25.41
CA ASP A 100 -11.83 -0.62 24.29
C ASP A 100 -10.90 0.16 23.34
N ASN A 101 -9.88 0.85 23.86
CA ASN A 101 -8.88 1.53 23.04
C ASN A 101 -7.99 0.53 22.29
N ILE A 102 -7.52 -0.54 22.94
CA ILE A 102 -6.77 -1.63 22.29
C ILE A 102 -7.57 -2.20 21.11
N LEU A 103 -8.87 -2.49 21.31
CA LEU A 103 -9.71 -3.07 20.27
C LEU A 103 -9.94 -2.09 19.12
N SER A 104 -10.14 -0.80 19.42
CA SER A 104 -10.25 0.23 18.38
C SER A 104 -8.98 0.35 17.54
N GLU A 105 -7.80 0.26 18.17
CA GLU A 105 -6.52 0.29 17.44
C GLU A 105 -6.32 -0.98 16.61
N ALA A 106 -6.68 -2.15 17.16
CA ALA A 106 -6.63 -3.42 16.44
C ALA A 106 -7.58 -3.45 15.24
N GLU A 107 -8.77 -2.85 15.35
CA GLU A 107 -9.72 -2.69 14.24
C GLU A 107 -9.16 -1.79 13.13
N ALA A 108 -8.58 -0.64 13.48
CA ALA A 108 -7.94 0.25 12.51
C ALA A 108 -6.77 -0.43 11.79
N TYR A 109 -5.87 -1.07 12.54
CA TYR A 109 -4.76 -1.85 12.00
C TYR A 109 -5.24 -2.96 11.04
N SER A 110 -6.28 -3.69 11.42
CA SER A 110 -6.85 -4.74 10.59
C SER A 110 -7.49 -4.18 9.31
N ALA A 111 -8.15 -3.03 9.41
CA ALA A 111 -8.75 -2.37 8.25
C ALA A 111 -7.69 -1.98 7.21
N ASP A 112 -6.56 -1.44 7.64
CA ASP A 112 -5.45 -1.06 6.76
C ASP A 112 -4.87 -2.28 6.02
N LEU A 113 -4.61 -3.38 6.75
CA LEU A 113 -4.12 -4.62 6.14
C LEU A 113 -5.10 -5.23 5.14
N VAL A 114 -6.40 -5.19 5.47
CA VAL A 114 -7.47 -5.65 4.57
C VAL A 114 -7.53 -4.78 3.33
N TRP A 115 -7.42 -3.46 3.48
CA TRP A 115 -7.40 -2.52 2.36
C TRP A 115 -6.22 -2.82 1.42
N ILE A 116 -4.99 -2.96 1.93
CA ILE A 116 -3.82 -3.31 1.10
C ILE A 116 -4.06 -4.63 0.35
N ARG A 117 -4.56 -5.65 1.07
CA ARG A 117 -4.80 -6.97 0.49
C ARG A 117 -5.81 -6.92 -0.63
N THR A 118 -6.95 -6.25 -0.40
CA THR A 118 -8.06 -6.20 -1.35
C THR A 118 -7.70 -5.36 -2.58
N THR A 119 -7.09 -4.19 -2.39
CA THR A 119 -6.59 -3.34 -3.50
C THR A 119 -5.61 -4.11 -4.40
N ARG A 120 -4.61 -4.77 -3.81
CA ARG A 120 -3.61 -5.56 -4.57
C ARG A 120 -4.26 -6.71 -5.35
N LEU A 121 -5.16 -7.46 -4.73
CA LEU A 121 -5.81 -8.60 -5.39
C LEU A 121 -6.74 -8.13 -6.52
N ALA A 122 -7.53 -7.08 -6.29
CA ALA A 122 -8.42 -6.51 -7.29
C ALA A 122 -7.63 -5.94 -8.49
N ALA A 123 -6.51 -5.26 -8.24
CA ALA A 123 -5.67 -4.74 -9.30
C ALA A 123 -5.08 -5.86 -10.16
N LYS A 124 -4.54 -6.92 -9.53
CA LYS A 124 -3.97 -8.06 -10.27
C LYS A 124 -5.00 -8.76 -11.16
N GLU A 125 -6.24 -8.86 -10.70
CA GLU A 125 -7.30 -9.47 -11.50
C GLU A 125 -7.67 -8.60 -12.71
N GLN A 126 -7.79 -7.29 -12.51
CA GLN A 126 -8.06 -6.35 -13.60
C GLN A 126 -6.92 -6.29 -14.62
N ILE A 127 -5.65 -6.28 -14.17
CA ILE A 127 -4.48 -6.35 -15.06
C ILE A 127 -4.56 -7.59 -15.95
N ARG A 128 -4.83 -8.77 -15.37
CA ARG A 128 -4.96 -10.01 -16.14
C ARG A 128 -6.09 -9.94 -17.16
N ALA A 129 -7.22 -9.33 -16.80
CA ALA A 129 -8.36 -9.17 -17.70
C ALA A 129 -8.03 -8.26 -18.89
N CYS A 130 -7.35 -7.13 -18.66
CA CYS A 130 -6.87 -6.23 -19.72
C CYS A 130 -5.87 -6.93 -20.63
N MET A 131 -4.86 -7.62 -20.07
CA MET A 131 -3.86 -8.35 -20.85
C MET A 131 -4.48 -9.49 -21.68
N ALA A 132 -5.48 -10.20 -21.15
CA ALA A 132 -6.21 -11.23 -21.89
C ALA A 132 -7.10 -10.67 -23.02
N SER A 133 -7.39 -9.37 -22.96
CA SER A 133 -8.19 -8.65 -23.95
C SER A 133 -7.33 -7.79 -24.89
N GLU A 134 -6.00 -7.98 -24.91
CA GLU A 134 -5.05 -7.22 -25.73
C GLU A 134 -5.14 -5.70 -25.45
N GLN A 135 -5.34 -5.33 -24.18
CA GLN A 135 -5.37 -3.95 -23.69
C GLN A 135 -4.15 -3.68 -22.81
N GLU A 136 -2.95 -3.74 -23.37
CA GLU A 136 -1.71 -3.63 -22.60
C GLU A 136 -1.52 -2.23 -21.98
N GLU A 137 -1.91 -1.17 -22.70
CA GLU A 137 -1.83 0.21 -22.20
C GLU A 137 -2.72 0.41 -20.96
N ASP A 138 -3.97 -0.09 -21.02
CA ASP A 138 -4.91 -0.04 -19.88
C ASP A 138 -4.38 -0.86 -18.69
N ALA A 139 -3.75 -2.02 -18.95
CA ALA A 139 -3.14 -2.85 -17.91
C ALA A 139 -1.99 -2.11 -17.21
N GLU A 140 -1.15 -1.39 -17.96
CA GLU A 140 -0.07 -0.58 -17.41
C GLU A 140 -0.60 0.63 -16.61
N GLU A 141 -1.61 1.34 -17.12
CA GLU A 141 -2.25 2.44 -16.38
C GLU A 141 -2.86 1.94 -15.07
N LEU A 142 -3.52 0.78 -15.09
CA LEU A 142 -4.12 0.20 -13.91
C LEU A 142 -3.08 -0.22 -12.87
N ALA A 143 -1.95 -0.80 -13.30
CA ALA A 143 -0.83 -1.10 -12.42
C ALA A 143 -0.24 0.18 -11.79
N ASN A 144 -0.03 1.22 -12.59
CA ASN A 144 0.46 2.52 -12.13
C ASN A 144 -0.49 3.16 -11.11
N SER A 145 -1.79 3.16 -11.41
CA SER A 145 -2.84 3.68 -10.53
C SER A 145 -2.88 2.94 -9.21
N ALA A 146 -2.87 1.61 -9.22
CA ALA A 146 -2.85 0.79 -8.01
C ALA A 146 -1.60 1.05 -7.15
N VAL A 147 -0.42 1.10 -7.78
CA VAL A 147 0.84 1.42 -7.08
C VAL A 147 0.79 2.81 -6.44
N ASN A 148 0.29 3.81 -7.17
CA ASN A 148 0.18 5.18 -6.65
C ASN A 148 -0.84 5.28 -5.52
N MET A 149 -1.98 4.58 -5.62
CA MET A 149 -3.00 4.54 -4.58
C MET A 149 -2.45 3.92 -3.29
N ILE A 150 -1.74 2.78 -3.40
CA ILE A 150 -1.11 2.12 -2.25
C ILE A 150 -0.07 3.04 -1.60
N ARG A 151 0.77 3.71 -2.39
CA ARG A 151 1.77 4.65 -1.87
C ARG A 151 1.15 5.88 -1.22
N ALA A 152 0.11 6.45 -1.82
CA ALA A 152 -0.54 7.67 -1.35
C ALA A 152 -1.27 7.47 -0.01
N PHE A 153 -1.85 6.28 0.20
CA PHE A 153 -2.50 5.92 1.46
C PHE A 153 -1.57 6.14 2.67
N PHE A 154 -0.26 5.87 2.51
CA PHE A 154 0.73 6.04 3.60
C PHE A 154 1.42 7.40 3.62
N ALA A 155 1.55 8.08 2.47
CA ALA A 155 2.05 9.46 2.45
C ALA A 155 1.09 10.43 3.15
N ALA A 156 -0.22 10.22 3.02
CA ALA A 156 -1.23 11.03 3.69
C ALA A 156 -1.29 10.78 5.22
N ALA A 157 -1.06 9.54 5.67
CA ALA A 157 -1.01 9.19 7.09
C ALA A 157 0.16 9.86 7.84
N ALA A 158 1.25 10.18 7.14
CA ALA A 158 2.41 10.88 7.72
C ALA A 158 2.21 12.41 7.87
N ASP A 159 1.29 13.00 7.10
CA ASP A 159 1.00 14.45 7.13
C ASP A 159 -0.16 14.80 8.09
N SER A 160 -1.02 13.82 8.40
CA SER A 160 -1.94 13.91 9.53
C SER A 160 -1.20 13.56 10.82
N THR A 161 -0.58 14.54 11.48
CA THR A 161 -0.13 14.38 12.87
C THR A 161 -1.35 14.30 13.80
N ASP A 162 -2.10 13.21 13.73
CA ASP A 162 -2.59 12.52 14.91
C ASP A 162 -1.59 11.40 15.17
N THR A 163 -0.41 11.80 15.66
CA THR A 163 0.64 10.87 16.05
C THR A 163 0.00 9.90 17.04
N PRO A 164 -0.10 8.58 16.75
CA PRO A 164 -0.51 7.63 17.78
C PRO A 164 0.41 7.85 18.96
N ALA A 165 -0.19 8.01 20.15
CA ALA A 165 0.53 8.43 21.36
C ALA A 165 1.89 7.72 21.43
N PRO A 166 2.99 8.45 21.68
CA PRO A 166 4.31 7.85 21.71
C PRO A 166 4.26 6.63 22.63
N VAL A 167 4.68 5.48 22.10
CA VAL A 167 4.92 4.29 22.91
C VAL A 167 5.83 4.75 24.06
N PRO A 168 5.46 4.53 25.34
CA PRO A 168 6.28 4.99 26.45
C PRO A 168 7.66 4.32 26.36
N GLU A 169 8.63 5.11 25.92
CA GLU A 169 10.03 4.75 25.92
C GLU A 169 10.50 4.79 27.38
N GLY A 170 10.42 3.65 28.06
CA GLY A 170 10.86 3.54 29.46
C GLY A 170 10.05 2.56 30.30
N ALA A 171 10.17 1.27 30.01
CA ALA A 171 9.94 0.22 31.00
C ALA A 171 11.28 -0.48 31.28
N GLN A 172 12.04 0.08 32.23
CA GLN A 172 13.02 -0.65 33.03
C GLN A 172 12.38 -0.98 34.37
#